data_AF-A0A2E4V277-F1
#
_entry.id   AF-A0A2E4V277-F1
#
_cell.length_a   1.000
_cell.length_b   1.000
_cell.length_c   1.000
_cell.angle_alpha   90.00
_cell.angle_beta   90.00
_cell.angle_gamma   90.00
#
_symmetry.space_group_name_H-M   'P 1'
#
loop_
_entity.id
_entity.type
_entity.pdbx_description
1 polymer ?
#
loop_
_entity_poly.entity_id
_entity_poly.type
_entity_poly.pdbx_seq_one_letter_code
_entity_poly.pdbx_strand_id
1 'polypeptide(L)'
;MTIKKENPKRSKFNTIGLSISTSYLLLTLIFKWVSFQKFEEGLQNQQIEYVEMDTKPSPLNAILWSSLIETDKGFRTAYYSLFDKQKVTYSKEFLKNYHLLEPYLEQKVIKQLIDISAGWYRIEEKNGKLLFWDLRFGQMGMDVDTASFLWYYELNIDKKGIVSAVKRQPEIKNMSGIFSSLFNRAKGN
;
A
#
# COMPACT_ATOMS: atom_id res chain seq x y z
N MET A 1 -18.69 7.04 33.53
CA MET A 1 -19.59 8.18 33.80
C MET A 1 -20.55 8.31 32.61
N THR A 2 -21.79 7.85 32.74
CA THR A 2 -22.75 7.79 31.62
C THR A 2 -23.76 8.93 31.77
N ILE A 3 -23.85 9.80 30.76
CA ILE A 3 -24.75 10.98 30.80
C ILE A 3 -26.21 10.50 30.59
N LYS A 4 -27.13 10.91 31.47
CA LYS A 4 -28.56 10.58 31.37
C LYS A 4 -29.16 11.05 30.04
N LYS A 5 -30.12 10.28 29.49
CA LYS A 5 -30.72 10.51 28.16
C LYS A 5 -31.32 11.91 27.98
N GLU A 6 -31.87 12.48 29.05
CA GLU A 6 -32.56 13.77 29.06
C GLU A 6 -31.63 14.98 29.19
N ASN A 7 -30.33 14.76 29.43
CA ASN A 7 -29.41 15.86 29.61
C ASN A 7 -29.10 16.52 28.25
N PRO A 8 -29.38 17.82 28.05
CA PRO A 8 -29.15 18.51 26.78
C PRO A 8 -27.67 18.54 26.37
N LYS A 9 -26.74 18.36 27.31
CA LYS A 9 -25.30 18.22 27.02
C LYS A 9 -24.99 16.98 26.18
N ARG A 10 -25.80 15.90 26.30
CA ARG A 10 -25.63 14.67 25.51
C ARG A 10 -25.81 14.93 24.02
N SER A 11 -26.84 15.71 23.66
CA SER A 11 -27.07 16.09 22.26
C SER A 11 -25.92 16.93 21.72
N LYS A 12 -25.40 17.88 22.51
CA LYS A 12 -24.26 18.72 22.10
C LYS A 12 -23.00 17.90 21.84
N PHE A 13 -22.63 16.99 22.73
CA PHE A 13 -21.47 16.12 22.52
C PHE A 13 -21.65 15.19 21.30
N ASN A 14 -22.86 14.67 21.09
CA ASN A 14 -23.16 13.87 19.91
C ASN A 14 -23.01 14.68 18.61
N THR A 15 -23.59 15.88 18.55
CA THR A 15 -23.45 16.77 17.39
C THR A 15 -21.99 17.15 17.15
N ILE A 16 -21.23 17.49 18.19
CA ILE A 16 -19.79 17.80 18.06
C ILE A 16 -19.03 16.58 17.51
N GLY A 17 -19.26 15.39 18.06
CA GLY A 17 -18.63 14.16 17.59
C GLY A 17 -18.94 13.89 16.12
N LEU A 18 -20.23 13.96 15.75
CA LEU A 18 -20.68 13.77 14.37
C LEU A 18 -20.10 14.83 13.43
N SER A 19 -20.09 16.10 13.83
CA SER A 19 -19.52 17.19 13.03
C SER A 19 -18.02 16.99 12.82
N ILE A 20 -17.27 16.62 13.87
CA ILE A 20 -15.82 16.36 13.76
C ILE A 20 -15.57 15.17 12.83
N SER A 21 -16.28 14.05 13.01
CA SER A 21 -16.12 12.86 12.17
C SER A 21 -16.50 13.14 10.71
N THR A 22 -17.58 13.89 10.47
CA THR A 22 -18.03 14.25 9.12
C THR A 22 -17.02 15.17 8.44
N SER A 23 -16.57 16.22 9.14
CA SER A 23 -15.54 17.12 8.63
C SER A 23 -14.24 16.38 8.31
N TYR A 24 -13.83 15.42 9.16
CA TYR A 24 -12.66 14.59 8.90
C TYR A 24 -12.81 13.75 7.64
N LEU A 25 -13.96 13.10 7.42
CA LEU A 25 -14.21 12.31 6.21
C LEU A 25 -14.20 13.19 4.95
N LEU A 26 -14.89 14.34 4.99
CA LEU A 26 -14.90 15.29 3.88
C LEU A 26 -13.49 15.78 3.54
N LEU A 27 -12.71 16.15 4.55
CA LEU A 27 -11.33 16.59 4.36
C LEU A 27 -10.46 15.47 3.79
N THR A 28 -10.65 14.23 4.24
CA THR A 28 -9.90 13.06 3.73
C THR A 28 -10.22 12.79 2.25
N LEU A 29 -11.46 13.01 1.81
CA LEU A 29 -11.81 12.92 0.38
C LEU A 29 -11.12 14.00 -0.45
N ILE A 30 -11.07 15.24 0.06
CA ILE A 30 -10.33 16.34 -0.60
C ILE A 30 -8.84 15.99 -0.70
N PHE A 31 -8.24 15.49 0.39
CA PHE A 31 -6.84 15.07 0.40
C PHE A 31 -6.57 13.92 -0.55
N LYS A 32 -7.47 12.94 -0.63
CA LYS A 32 -7.38 11.86 -1.63
C LYS A 32 -7.33 12.42 -3.04
N TRP A 33 -8.24 13.34 -3.36
CA TRP A 33 -8.31 13.93 -4.69
C TRP A 33 -7.05 14.73 -5.05
N VAL A 34 -6.56 15.58 -4.13
CA VAL A 34 -5.32 16.34 -4.33
C VAL A 34 -4.12 15.41 -4.52
N SER A 35 -3.96 14.41 -3.66
CA SER A 35 -2.86 13.46 -3.74
C SER A 35 -2.91 12.65 -5.03
N PHE A 36 -4.08 12.18 -5.45
CA PHE A 36 -4.25 11.45 -6.71
C PHE A 36 -3.80 12.30 -7.91
N GLN A 37 -4.25 13.56 -7.99
CA GLN A 37 -3.83 14.49 -9.05
C GLN A 37 -2.32 14.72 -9.03
N LYS A 38 -1.70 14.82 -7.86
CA LYS A 38 -0.24 15.01 -7.75
C LYS A 38 0.57 13.80 -8.22
N PHE A 39 0.09 12.59 -7.95
CA PHE A 39 0.68 11.38 -8.53
C PHE A 39 0.49 11.35 -10.05
N GLU A 40 -0.72 11.62 -10.54
CA GLU A 40 -1.00 11.63 -11.99
C GLU A 40 -0.13 12.66 -12.74
N GLU A 41 -0.07 13.91 -12.25
CA GLU A 41 0.82 14.94 -12.78
C GLU A 41 2.29 14.50 -12.75
N GLY A 42 2.73 13.84 -11.66
CA GLY A 42 4.09 13.34 -11.52
C GLY A 42 4.43 12.27 -12.55
N LEU A 43 3.48 11.35 -12.82
CA LEU A 43 3.63 10.28 -13.82
C LEU A 43 3.72 10.86 -15.23
N GLN A 44 2.82 11.79 -15.58
CA GLN A 44 2.82 12.47 -16.87
C GLN A 44 4.13 13.24 -17.11
N ASN A 45 4.59 14.00 -16.11
CA ASN A 45 5.83 14.79 -16.22
C ASN A 45 7.09 13.92 -16.39
N GLN A 46 7.08 12.69 -15.91
CA GLN A 46 8.19 11.74 -16.02
C GLN A 46 8.00 10.75 -17.16
N GLN A 47 6.94 10.91 -17.97
CA GLN A 47 6.59 10.04 -19.09
C GLN A 47 6.47 8.57 -18.68
N ILE A 48 5.87 8.33 -17.51
CA ILE A 48 5.62 6.99 -16.98
C ILE A 48 4.19 6.61 -17.34
N GLU A 49 4.04 5.70 -18.28
CA GLU A 49 2.75 5.09 -18.62
C GLU A 49 2.35 4.09 -17.52
N TYR A 50 1.05 4.10 -17.18
CA TYR A 50 0.50 3.23 -16.14
C TYR A 50 -0.85 2.66 -16.59
N VAL A 51 -1.15 1.45 -16.10
CA VAL A 51 -2.40 0.73 -16.37
C VAL A 51 -3.43 1.06 -15.30
N GLU A 52 -3.02 0.94 -14.03
CA GLU A 52 -3.87 1.20 -12.88
C GLU A 52 -3.03 1.88 -11.77
N MET A 53 -3.65 2.75 -10.99
CA MET A 53 -3.03 3.40 -9.85
C MET A 53 -3.96 3.36 -8.65
N ASP A 54 -3.45 2.81 -7.55
CA ASP A 54 -4.13 2.85 -6.26
C ASP A 54 -3.39 3.79 -5.31
N THR A 55 -4.15 4.62 -4.60
CA THR A 55 -3.61 5.63 -3.67
C THR A 55 -4.24 5.47 -2.31
N LYS A 56 -3.42 5.38 -1.27
CA LYS A 56 -3.87 5.17 0.11
C LYS A 56 -3.17 6.15 1.06
N PRO A 57 -3.86 6.60 2.12
CA PRO A 57 -3.18 7.33 3.18
C PRO A 57 -2.25 6.36 3.92
N SER A 58 -1.07 6.86 4.30
CA SER A 58 -0.13 6.12 5.13
C SER A 58 -0.69 5.92 6.55
N PRO A 59 -0.19 4.92 7.30
CA PRO A 59 -0.68 4.63 8.65
C PRO A 59 -0.77 5.85 9.56
N LEU A 60 -1.86 5.93 10.33
CA LEU A 60 -2.10 6.89 11.41
C LEU A 60 -2.23 8.37 10.99
N ASN A 61 -2.43 8.68 9.71
CA ASN A 61 -2.65 10.05 9.24
C ASN A 61 -3.41 10.10 7.90
N ALA A 62 -3.82 11.29 7.46
CA ALA A 62 -4.44 11.53 6.15
C ALA A 62 -3.63 12.53 5.28
N ILE A 63 -2.38 12.80 5.66
CA ILE A 63 -1.53 13.86 5.09
C ILE A 63 -0.50 13.26 4.13
N LEU A 64 0.14 12.17 4.52
CA LEU A 64 1.09 11.43 3.71
C LEU A 64 0.36 10.28 3.02
N TRP A 65 0.45 10.27 1.70
CA TRP A 65 -0.17 9.30 0.82
C TRP A 65 0.89 8.45 0.14
N SER A 66 0.59 7.18 -0.05
CA SER A 66 1.35 6.27 -0.90
C SER A 66 0.56 5.94 -2.15
N SER A 67 1.27 5.73 -3.26
CA SER A 67 0.72 5.21 -4.49
C SER A 67 1.34 3.85 -4.81
N LEU A 68 0.52 2.93 -5.29
CA LEU A 68 0.93 1.71 -5.97
C LEU A 68 0.46 1.82 -7.41
N ILE A 69 1.40 1.81 -8.33
CA ILE A 69 1.17 2.09 -9.75
C ILE A 69 1.54 0.84 -10.52
N GLU A 70 0.58 0.28 -11.25
CA GLU A 70 0.80 -0.82 -12.17
C GLU A 70 1.23 -0.27 -13.53
N THR A 71 2.32 -0.82 -14.05
CA THR A 71 2.80 -0.59 -15.42
C THR A 71 2.66 -1.89 -16.22
N ASP A 72 2.91 -1.85 -17.52
CA ASP A 72 2.91 -3.07 -18.34
C ASP A 72 3.90 -4.13 -17.84
N LYS A 73 5.07 -3.69 -17.34
CA LYS A 73 6.16 -4.58 -16.93
C LYS A 73 6.12 -4.95 -15.44
N GLY A 74 5.53 -4.10 -14.60
CA GLY A 74 5.84 -4.09 -13.18
C GLY A 74 4.88 -3.27 -12.34
N PHE A 75 5.40 -2.92 -11.16
CA PHE A 75 4.80 -1.98 -10.25
C PHE A 75 5.81 -0.92 -9.86
N ARG A 76 5.32 0.29 -9.59
CA ARG A 76 6.09 1.37 -8.99
C ARG A 76 5.36 1.87 -7.76
N THR A 77 6.13 2.39 -6.81
CA THR A 77 5.60 2.99 -5.59
C THR A 77 6.09 4.42 -5.48
N ALA A 78 5.31 5.26 -4.81
CA ALA A 78 5.73 6.61 -4.47
C ALA A 78 5.04 7.09 -3.21
N TYR A 79 5.58 8.16 -2.63
CA TYR A 79 5.00 8.86 -1.50
C TYR A 79 4.84 10.34 -1.82
N TYR A 80 3.71 10.90 -1.39
CA TYR A 80 3.40 12.31 -1.49
C TYR A 80 2.80 12.81 -0.16
N SER A 81 3.37 13.86 0.41
CA SER A 81 2.76 14.62 1.49
C SER A 81 2.09 15.87 0.93
N LEU A 82 0.95 16.27 1.50
CA LEU A 82 0.33 17.57 1.20
C LEU A 82 1.26 18.76 1.44
N PHE A 83 2.34 18.58 2.21
CA PHE A 83 3.36 19.59 2.49
C PHE A 83 4.61 19.48 1.61
N ASP A 84 4.64 18.56 0.64
CA ASP A 84 5.76 18.43 -0.29
C ASP A 84 5.91 19.66 -1.18
N LYS A 85 7.16 20.06 -1.38
CA LYS A 85 7.52 21.15 -2.30
C LYS A 85 8.21 20.62 -3.56
N GLN A 86 8.84 19.45 -3.46
CA GLN A 86 9.52 18.82 -4.57
C GLN A 86 8.57 17.93 -5.36
N LYS A 87 8.97 17.57 -6.59
CA LYS A 87 8.23 16.63 -7.43
C LYS A 87 8.18 15.24 -6.78
N VAL A 88 7.15 14.47 -7.11
CA VAL A 88 7.00 13.09 -6.64
C VAL A 88 8.12 12.22 -7.23
N THR A 89 8.80 11.48 -6.36
CA THR A 89 9.81 10.49 -6.77
C THR A 89 9.17 9.10 -6.81
N TYR A 90 9.27 8.43 -7.97
CA TYR A 90 8.81 7.06 -8.15
C TYR A 90 9.96 6.08 -7.90
N SER A 91 9.62 4.92 -7.34
CA SER A 91 10.55 3.81 -7.22
C SER A 91 11.01 3.31 -8.60
N LYS A 92 12.11 2.57 -8.56
CA LYS A 92 12.41 1.57 -9.59
C LYS A 92 11.25 0.61 -9.79
N GLU A 93 11.23 0.01 -10.96
CA GLU A 93 10.16 -0.89 -11.37
C GLU A 93 10.34 -2.28 -10.74
N PHE A 94 9.36 -2.68 -9.95
CA PHE A 94 9.25 -4.03 -9.40
C PHE A 94 8.57 -4.92 -10.44
N LEU A 95 9.35 -5.73 -11.16
CA LEU A 95 8.83 -6.62 -12.20
C LEU A 95 7.78 -7.59 -11.66
N LYS A 96 6.72 -7.83 -12.46
CA LYS A 96 5.61 -8.76 -12.13
C LYS A 96 6.06 -10.22 -12.06
N ASN A 97 6.88 -10.62 -13.02
CA ASN A 97 7.37 -12.00 -13.22
C ASN A 97 6.28 -13.08 -13.23
N TYR A 98 5.11 -12.80 -13.84
CA TYR A 98 4.00 -13.74 -13.91
C TYR A 98 4.33 -15.04 -14.64
N HIS A 99 5.32 -15.02 -15.55
CA HIS A 99 5.83 -16.22 -16.22
C HIS A 99 6.30 -17.31 -15.25
N LEU A 100 6.81 -16.95 -14.07
CA LEU A 100 7.23 -17.91 -13.05
C LEU A 100 6.04 -18.67 -12.42
N LEU A 101 4.84 -18.10 -12.52
CA LEU A 101 3.61 -18.64 -11.94
C LEU A 101 2.77 -19.40 -12.97
N GLU A 102 3.00 -19.20 -14.27
CA GLU A 102 2.24 -19.81 -15.38
C GLU A 102 1.98 -21.31 -15.21
N PRO A 103 2.96 -22.16 -14.83
CA PRO A 103 2.73 -23.60 -14.66
C PRO A 103 1.75 -23.97 -13.54
N TYR A 104 1.48 -23.04 -12.64
CA TYR A 104 0.73 -23.28 -11.39
C TYR A 104 -0.59 -22.50 -11.31
N LEU A 105 -0.93 -21.70 -12.34
CA LEU A 105 -2.12 -20.84 -12.34
C LEU A 105 -3.43 -21.62 -12.12
N GLU A 106 -3.50 -22.87 -12.59
CA GLU A 106 -4.69 -23.70 -12.43
C GLU A 106 -4.88 -24.25 -11.01
N GLN A 107 -3.88 -24.11 -10.14
CA GLN A 107 -3.98 -24.59 -8.77
C GLN A 107 -4.83 -23.69 -7.90
N LYS A 108 -5.72 -24.30 -7.12
CA LYS A 108 -6.65 -23.61 -6.21
C LYS A 108 -5.94 -22.62 -5.29
N VAL A 109 -4.78 -23.01 -4.73
CA VAL A 109 -4.00 -22.16 -3.81
C VAL A 109 -3.53 -20.90 -4.53
N ILE A 110 -3.08 -21.02 -5.78
CA ILE A 110 -2.61 -19.87 -6.56
C ILE A 110 -3.76 -18.93 -6.92
N LYS A 111 -4.88 -19.46 -7.41
CA LYS A 111 -6.08 -18.65 -7.68
C LYS A 111 -6.54 -17.87 -6.44
N GLN A 112 -6.55 -18.53 -5.27
CA GLN A 112 -6.87 -17.89 -4.00
C GLN A 112 -5.90 -16.76 -3.63
N LEU A 113 -4.59 -16.93 -3.86
CA LEU A 113 -3.61 -15.88 -3.58
C LEU A 113 -3.79 -14.67 -4.51
N ILE A 114 -4.07 -14.92 -5.79
CA ILE A 114 -4.37 -13.87 -6.77
C ILE A 114 -5.63 -13.09 -6.34
N ASP A 115 -6.71 -13.80 -6.01
CA ASP A 115 -7.97 -13.20 -5.55
C ASP A 115 -7.77 -12.37 -4.28
N ILE A 116 -7.03 -12.92 -3.30
CA ILE A 116 -6.73 -12.22 -2.05
C ILE A 116 -5.91 -10.97 -2.36
N SER A 117 -4.90 -11.03 -3.24
CA SER A 117 -4.10 -9.87 -3.62
C SER A 117 -4.84 -8.86 -4.51
N ALA A 118 -6.06 -9.17 -4.95
CA ALA A 118 -6.85 -8.35 -5.88
C ALA A 118 -6.05 -7.95 -7.13
N GLY A 119 -5.21 -8.86 -7.65
CA GLY A 119 -4.33 -8.60 -8.79
C GLY A 119 -3.02 -7.87 -8.45
N TRP A 120 -2.91 -7.24 -7.28
CA TRP A 120 -1.70 -6.51 -6.86
C TRP A 120 -0.65 -7.43 -6.25
N TYR A 121 -0.01 -8.23 -7.10
CA TYR A 121 1.05 -9.14 -6.69
C TYR A 121 2.21 -9.17 -7.68
N ARG A 122 3.38 -9.55 -7.17
CA ARG A 122 4.55 -9.90 -7.99
C ARG A 122 5.16 -11.20 -7.53
N ILE A 123 5.89 -11.85 -8.42
CA ILE A 123 6.64 -13.06 -8.13
C ILE A 123 8.13 -12.73 -8.07
N GLU A 124 8.80 -13.26 -7.07
CA GLU A 124 10.25 -13.17 -6.93
C GLU A 124 10.81 -14.57 -6.72
N GLU A 125 11.86 -14.92 -7.47
CA GLU A 125 12.61 -16.13 -7.21
C GLU A 125 13.81 -15.80 -6.30
N LYS A 126 13.90 -16.48 -5.16
CA LYS A 126 15.01 -16.30 -4.22
C LYS A 126 15.43 -17.65 -3.65
N ASN A 127 16.72 -17.98 -3.80
CA ASN A 127 17.30 -19.24 -3.33
C ASN A 127 16.56 -20.48 -3.84
N GLY A 128 16.11 -20.46 -5.11
CA GLY A 128 15.36 -21.56 -5.72
C GLY A 128 13.92 -21.72 -5.20
N LYS A 129 13.40 -20.73 -4.47
CA LYS A 129 12.00 -20.68 -4.02
C LYS A 129 11.26 -19.53 -4.69
N LEU A 130 10.01 -19.77 -5.04
CA LEU A 130 9.11 -18.74 -5.55
C LEU A 130 8.41 -18.04 -4.38
N LEU A 131 8.50 -16.72 -4.37
CA LEU A 131 7.88 -15.84 -3.37
C LEU A 131 6.77 -15.04 -4.05
N PHE A 132 5.55 -15.22 -3.58
CA PHE A 132 4.39 -14.44 -3.99
C PHE A 132 4.25 -13.24 -3.06
N TRP A 133 4.56 -12.04 -3.54
CA TRP A 133 4.46 -10.81 -2.77
C TRP A 133 3.08 -10.17 -2.94
N ASP A 134 2.39 -9.89 -1.83
CA ASP A 134 1.13 -9.12 -1.83
C ASP A 134 1.45 -7.64 -1.65
N LEU A 135 1.15 -6.83 -2.67
CA LEU A 135 1.57 -5.43 -2.75
C LEU A 135 0.54 -4.46 -2.16
N ARG A 136 -0.68 -4.91 -1.85
CA ARG A 136 -1.80 -4.04 -1.48
C ARG A 136 -1.55 -3.17 -0.25
N PHE A 137 -0.65 -3.60 0.64
CA PHE A 137 -0.35 -2.90 1.90
C PHE A 137 0.83 -1.93 1.77
N GLY A 138 1.47 -1.86 0.61
CA GLY A 138 2.65 -1.03 0.38
C GLY A 138 3.91 -1.53 1.09
N GLN A 139 4.91 -0.66 1.14
CA GLN A 139 6.23 -0.96 1.67
C GLN A 139 6.36 -0.64 3.17
N MET A 140 7.19 -1.41 3.85
CA MET A 140 7.62 -1.23 5.22
C MET A 140 8.90 -0.39 5.26
N GLY A 141 8.75 0.91 4.96
CA GLY A 141 9.84 1.88 4.94
C GLY A 141 9.55 3.02 3.97
N MET A 142 10.35 4.09 4.07
CA MET A 142 10.19 5.30 3.25
C MET A 142 11.13 5.35 2.05
N ASP A 143 12.12 4.44 1.98
CA ASP A 143 12.95 4.26 0.79
C ASP A 143 12.17 3.44 -0.24
N VAL A 144 11.66 4.13 -1.25
CA VAL A 144 10.81 3.56 -2.30
C VAL A 144 11.50 2.47 -3.12
N ASP A 145 12.83 2.46 -3.18
CA ASP A 145 13.59 1.50 -3.99
C ASP A 145 13.95 0.23 -3.22
N THR A 146 14.19 0.34 -1.91
CA THR A 146 14.76 -0.76 -1.12
C THR A 146 13.83 -1.31 -0.05
N ALA A 147 12.79 -0.57 0.33
CA ALA A 147 11.86 -1.02 1.37
C ALA A 147 11.08 -2.26 0.91
N SER A 148 10.99 -3.25 1.81
CA SER A 148 10.29 -4.50 1.57
C SER A 148 8.79 -4.34 1.74
N PHE A 149 7.98 -5.11 1.02
CA PHE A 149 6.53 -5.16 1.24
C PHE A 149 6.19 -5.91 2.54
N LEU A 150 4.96 -5.72 3.04
CA LEU A 150 4.58 -6.19 4.37
C LEU A 150 4.67 -7.71 4.55
N TRP A 151 4.31 -8.50 3.54
CA TRP A 151 4.45 -9.96 3.59
C TRP A 151 4.53 -10.59 2.20
N TYR A 152 4.91 -11.86 2.19
CA TYR A 152 4.89 -12.72 1.02
C TYR A 152 4.44 -14.13 1.40
N TYR A 153 4.06 -14.91 0.41
CA TYR A 153 3.77 -16.33 0.54
C TYR A 153 4.89 -17.10 -0.15
N GLU A 154 5.60 -17.92 0.61
CA GLU A 154 6.59 -18.85 0.07
C GLU A 154 5.84 -20.03 -0.55
N LEU A 155 6.05 -20.25 -1.85
CA LEU A 155 5.43 -21.35 -2.59
C LEU A 155 6.34 -22.58 -2.54
N ASN A 156 5.87 -23.63 -1.86
CA ASN A 156 6.53 -24.92 -1.80
C ASN A 156 5.86 -25.87 -2.79
N ILE A 157 6.61 -26.25 -3.82
CA ILE A 157 6.18 -27.18 -4.86
C ILE A 157 6.69 -28.58 -4.47
N ASP A 158 5.77 -29.52 -4.27
CA ASP A 158 6.12 -30.91 -3.99
C ASP A 158 6.55 -31.64 -5.28
N LYS A 159 7.16 -32.83 -5.16
CA LYS A 159 7.60 -33.68 -6.30
C LYS A 159 6.46 -34.04 -7.26
N LYS A 160 5.21 -33.95 -6.81
CA LYS A 160 3.99 -34.16 -7.61
C LYS A 160 3.47 -32.90 -8.30
N GLY A 161 4.17 -31.77 -8.16
CA GLY A 161 3.79 -30.48 -8.73
C GLY A 161 2.71 -29.74 -7.93
N ILE A 162 2.26 -30.26 -6.78
CA ILE A 162 1.24 -29.59 -5.94
C ILE A 162 1.90 -28.44 -5.18
N VAL A 163 1.30 -27.25 -5.26
CA VAL A 163 1.75 -26.03 -4.60
C VAL A 163 1.08 -25.88 -3.24
N SER A 164 1.89 -25.65 -2.21
CA SER A 164 1.45 -25.17 -0.91
C SER A 164 2.06 -23.79 -0.64
N ALA A 165 1.33 -22.93 0.04
CA ALA A 165 1.76 -21.56 0.32
C ALA A 165 1.89 -21.34 1.82
N VAL A 166 3.03 -20.79 2.26
CA VAL A 166 3.27 -20.45 3.66
C VAL A 166 3.46 -18.94 3.77
N LYS A 167 2.59 -18.27 4.51
CA LYS A 167 2.73 -16.83 4.77
C LYS A 167 4.00 -16.58 5.58
N ARG A 168 4.83 -15.67 5.10
CA ARG A 168 6.05 -15.19 5.76
C ARG A 168 6.04 -13.67 5.75
N GLN A 169 6.76 -13.10 6.70
CA GLN A 169 6.94 -11.66 6.83
C GLN A 169 8.43 -11.36 6.91
N PRO A 170 8.92 -10.31 6.22
CA PRO A 170 10.30 -9.85 6.40
C PRO A 170 10.59 -9.52 7.87
N GLU A 171 11.82 -9.76 8.30
CA GLU A 171 12.24 -9.41 9.65
C GLU A 171 12.22 -7.89 9.84
N ILE A 172 11.46 -7.42 10.83
CA ILE A 172 11.39 -5.98 11.12
C ILE A 172 12.37 -5.63 12.25
N LYS A 173 13.56 -5.20 11.85
CA LYS A 173 14.64 -4.91 12.81
C LYS A 173 14.46 -3.60 13.57
N ASN A 174 13.77 -2.60 13.00
CA ASN A 174 13.66 -1.27 13.59
C ASN A 174 12.29 -0.60 13.37
N MET A 175 11.27 -1.04 14.10
CA MET A 175 9.92 -0.47 14.02
C MET A 175 9.87 1.02 14.38
N SER A 176 10.58 1.45 15.42
CA SER A 176 10.55 2.86 15.86
C SER A 176 11.16 3.79 14.79
N GLY A 177 12.21 3.34 14.10
CA GLY A 177 12.80 4.05 12.96
C GLY A 177 11.83 4.17 11.77
N ILE A 178 10.99 3.16 11.53
CA ILE A 178 9.95 3.23 10.49
C ILE A 178 8.91 4.29 10.86
N PHE A 179 8.42 4.29 12.12
CA PHE A 179 7.47 5.31 12.56
C PHE A 179 8.05 6.72 12.55
N SER A 180 9.32 6.90 12.94
CA SER A 180 9.97 8.21 12.93
C SER A 180 10.19 8.73 11.51
N SER A 181 10.59 7.86 10.58
CA SER A 181 10.73 8.23 9.16
C SER A 181 9.39 8.56 8.51
N LEU A 182 8.33 7.81 8.82
CA LEU A 182 6.97 8.10 8.36
C LEU A 182 6.51 9.48 8.87
N PHE A 183 6.69 9.75 10.17
CA PHE A 183 6.34 11.05 10.74
C PHE A 183 7.14 12.22 10.15
N ASN A 184 8.44 12.02 9.92
CA ASN A 184 9.27 13.03 9.27
C ASN A 184 8.85 13.27 7.82
N ARG A 185 8.61 12.21 7.06
CA ARG A 185 8.16 12.32 5.66
C ARG A 185 6.78 12.98 5.55
N ALA A 186 5.91 12.78 6.54
CA ALA A 186 4.60 13.41 6.58
C ALA A 186 4.68 14.95 6.68
N LYS A 187 5.77 15.51 7.20
CA LYS A 187 5.99 16.97 7.24
C LYS A 187 6.39 17.58 5.89
N GLY A 188 6.64 16.76 4.87
CA GLY A 188 7.08 17.20 3.56
C GLY A 188 8.50 16.73 3.22
N ASN A 189 9.02 17.24 2.10
CA ASN A 189 10.38 17.05 1.59
C ASN A 189 11.06 18.38 1.25
#